data_AF-A0A1F8U4X1-F1
#
_entry.id   AF-A0A1F8U4X1-F1
#
_cell.length_a   1.000
_cell.length_b   1.000
_cell.length_c   1.000
_cell.angle_alpha   90.00
_cell.angle_beta   90.00
_cell.angle_gamma   90.00
#
_symmetry.space_group_name_H-M   'P 1'
#
loop_
_entity.id
_entity.type
_entity.pdbx_description
1 polymer ?
#
loop_
_entity_poly.entity_id
_entity_poly.type
_entity_poly.pdbx_seq_one_letter_code
_entity_poly.pdbx_strand_id
1 'polypeptide(L)'
;MESKEQIETLIQMLNKFISREDCSMEIAGKIEVALDELFPDDDDIQDFITCFASYRPGGGEYLYDENSMIKECKTLLDIIQSKKY
;
A
#
# COMPACT_ATOMS: atom_id res chain seq x y z
N MET A 1 7.78 20.09 1.59
CA MET A 1 8.37 19.48 2.80
C MET A 1 7.43 18.43 3.37
N GLU A 2 6.11 18.69 3.38
CA GLU A 2 5.05 17.76 3.83
C GLU A 2 5.02 16.43 3.05
N SER A 3 5.14 16.45 1.73
CA SER A 3 5.04 15.22 0.91
C SER A 3 6.14 14.18 1.17
N LYS A 4 7.35 14.61 1.58
CA LYS A 4 8.46 13.67 1.82
C LYS A 4 8.24 12.85 3.09
N GLU A 5 7.78 13.50 4.16
CA GLU A 5 7.47 12.83 5.43
C GLU A 5 6.28 11.87 5.29
N GLN A 6 5.28 12.25 4.48
CA GLN A 6 4.17 11.37 4.12
C GLN A 6 4.64 10.14 3.32
N ILE A 7 5.55 10.31 2.35
CA ILE A 7 6.15 9.19 1.60
C ILE A 7 6.95 8.26 2.54
N GLU A 8 7.75 8.81 3.45
CA GLU A 8 8.49 8.02 4.43
C GLU A 8 7.54 7.23 5.35
N THR A 9 6.43 7.85 5.76
CA THR A 9 5.39 7.19 6.56
C THR A 9 4.71 6.05 5.78
N LEU A 10 4.35 6.28 4.52
CA LEU A 10 3.81 5.26 3.63
C LEU A 10 4.78 4.07 3.48
N ILE A 11 6.06 4.35 3.24
CA ILE A 11 7.10 3.32 3.17
C ILE A 11 7.19 2.52 4.47
N GLN A 12 7.09 3.15 5.64
CA GLN A 12 7.07 2.45 6.91
C GLN A 12 5.85 1.53 7.05
N MET A 13 4.67 1.98 6.65
CA MET A 13 3.45 1.15 6.68
C MET A 13 3.56 -0.05 5.72
N LEU A 14 4.08 0.15 4.51
CA LEU A 14 4.33 -0.92 3.55
C LEU A 14 5.32 -1.95 4.12
N ASN A 15 6.40 -1.50 4.76
CA ASN A 15 7.37 -2.40 5.39
C ASN A 15 6.76 -3.22 6.53
N LYS A 16 5.90 -2.63 7.37
CA LYS A 16 5.16 -3.35 8.42
C LYS A 16 4.24 -4.43 7.85
N PHE A 17 3.58 -4.14 6.73
CA PHE A 17 2.75 -5.12 6.03
C PHE A 17 3.60 -6.27 5.46
N ILE A 18 4.71 -5.93 4.77
CA ILE A 18 5.63 -6.90 4.17
C ILE A 18 6.28 -7.82 5.22
N SER A 19 6.65 -7.27 6.38
CA SER A 19 7.24 -8.02 7.48
C SER A 19 6.22 -8.84 8.28
N ARG A 20 4.92 -8.69 7.99
CA ARG A 20 3.79 -9.24 8.76
C ARG A 20 3.70 -8.73 10.19
N GLU A 21 4.34 -7.60 10.49
CA GLU A 21 4.21 -6.93 11.79
C GLU A 21 2.78 -6.42 11.99
N ASP A 22 2.18 -5.87 10.94
CA ASP A 22 0.79 -5.42 10.92
C ASP A 22 0.18 -5.65 9.54
N CYS A 23 -0.76 -6.60 9.46
CA CYS A 23 -1.60 -6.85 8.29
C CYS A 23 -3.07 -6.58 8.60
N SER A 24 -3.37 -5.67 9.52
CA SER A 24 -4.75 -5.33 9.87
C SER A 24 -5.47 -4.62 8.73
N MET A 25 -6.80 -4.64 8.81
CA MET A 25 -7.64 -3.78 7.96
C MET A 25 -7.33 -2.30 8.15
N GLU A 26 -6.91 -1.90 9.36
CA GLU A 26 -6.61 -0.52 9.69
C GLU A 26 -5.38 -0.01 8.93
N ILE A 27 -4.28 -0.77 8.92
CA ILE A 27 -3.09 -0.36 8.19
C ILE A 27 -3.30 -0.36 6.67
N ALA A 28 -4.09 -1.32 6.15
CA ALA A 28 -4.45 -1.35 4.73
C ALA A 28 -5.24 -0.09 4.31
N GLY A 29 -6.25 0.32 5.10
CA GLY A 29 -7.00 1.55 4.83
C GLY A 29 -6.16 2.82 4.97
N LYS A 30 -5.19 2.85 5.89
CA LYS A 30 -4.24 3.99 5.99
C LYS A 30 -3.33 4.08 4.77
N ILE A 31 -2.88 2.93 4.25
CA ILE A 31 -2.07 2.90 3.03
C ILE A 31 -2.89 3.37 1.82
N GLU A 32 -4.14 2.88 1.67
CA GLU A 32 -5.06 3.31 0.61
C GLU A 32 -5.22 4.84 0.55
N VAL A 33 -5.56 5.45 1.68
CA VAL A 33 -5.72 6.92 1.77
C VAL A 33 -4.43 7.65 1.45
N ALA A 34 -3.30 7.17 1.99
CA ALA A 34 -2.00 7.80 1.74
C ALA A 34 -1.61 7.74 0.25
N LEU A 35 -1.96 6.66 -0.47
CA LEU A 35 -1.72 6.54 -1.90
C LEU A 35 -2.58 7.51 -2.71
N ASP A 36 -3.87 7.62 -2.37
CA ASP A 36 -4.79 8.56 -3.04
C ASP A 36 -4.36 10.04 -2.83
N GLU A 37 -3.91 10.39 -1.63
CA GLU A 37 -3.43 11.74 -1.32
C GLU A 37 -2.08 12.08 -1.98
N LEU A 38 -1.13 11.13 -2.00
CA LEU A 38 0.22 11.37 -2.51
C LEU A 38 0.32 11.24 -4.03
N PHE A 39 -0.50 10.39 -4.63
CA PHE A 39 -0.40 10.00 -6.03
C PHE A 39 -1.77 10.00 -6.74
N PRO A 40 -2.56 11.08 -6.64
CA PRO A 40 -3.94 11.11 -7.17
C PRO A 40 -4.01 10.91 -8.69
N ASP A 41 -2.98 11.33 -9.43
CA ASP A 41 -2.93 11.27 -10.89
C ASP A 41 -1.92 10.23 -11.42
N ASP A 42 -1.44 9.31 -10.58
CA ASP A 42 -0.45 8.29 -10.96
C ASP A 42 -1.15 6.98 -11.34
N ASP A 43 -1.33 6.76 -12.65
CA ASP A 43 -1.99 5.56 -13.19
C ASP A 43 -1.33 4.25 -12.73
N ASP A 44 -0.01 4.23 -12.49
CA ASP A 44 0.70 3.04 -12.01
C ASP A 44 0.28 2.67 -10.58
N ILE A 45 -0.23 3.64 -9.80
CA ILE A 45 -0.54 3.50 -8.38
C ILE A 45 -2.04 3.24 -8.14
N GLN A 46 -2.92 3.68 -9.05
CA GLN A 46 -4.37 3.54 -8.93
C GLN A 46 -4.84 2.08 -8.76
N ASP A 47 -4.18 1.13 -9.45
CA ASP A 47 -4.48 -0.29 -9.29
C ASP A 47 -4.22 -0.78 -7.85
N PHE A 48 -3.17 -0.28 -7.19
CA PHE A 48 -2.83 -0.66 -5.82
C PHE A 48 -3.85 -0.13 -4.81
N ILE A 49 -4.41 1.07 -5.02
CA ILE A 49 -5.49 1.62 -4.19
C ILE A 49 -6.67 0.63 -4.18
N THR A 50 -7.04 0.13 -5.36
CA THR A 50 -8.10 -0.88 -5.51
C THR A 50 -7.77 -2.19 -4.79
N CYS A 51 -6.51 -2.64 -4.83
CA CYS A 51 -6.04 -3.81 -4.09
C CYS A 51 -6.22 -3.64 -2.58
N PHE A 52 -5.83 -2.49 -2.01
CA PHE A 52 -5.98 -2.20 -0.58
C PHE A 52 -7.46 -2.11 -0.16
N ALA A 53 -8.32 -1.48 -0.97
CA ALA A 53 -9.76 -1.44 -0.72
C ALA A 53 -10.40 -2.86 -0.69
N SER A 54 -9.87 -3.76 -1.54
CA SER A 54 -10.31 -5.15 -1.70
C SER A 54 -9.61 -6.15 -0.77
N TYR A 55 -8.73 -5.69 0.11
CA TYR A 55 -8.03 -6.54 1.06
C TYR A 55 -8.94 -6.95 2.22
N ARG A 56 -8.88 -8.23 2.62
CA ARG A 56 -9.41 -8.73 3.89
C ARG A 56 -8.47 -9.77 4.48
N PRO A 57 -8.14 -9.72 5.79
CA PRO A 57 -7.37 -10.77 6.45
C PRO A 57 -8.04 -12.14 6.29
N GLY A 58 -7.27 -13.16 5.89
CA GLY A 58 -7.78 -14.48 5.52
C GLY A 58 -8.45 -14.57 4.13
N GLY A 59 -8.58 -13.45 3.41
CA GLY A 59 -9.10 -13.37 2.05
C GLY A 59 -10.60 -13.64 1.91
N GLY A 60 -10.96 -14.13 0.73
CA GLY A 60 -12.33 -14.47 0.30
C GLY A 60 -12.32 -14.82 -1.19
N GLU A 61 -13.45 -15.27 -1.74
CA GLU A 61 -13.53 -15.74 -3.14
C GLU A 61 -13.05 -14.70 -4.17
N TYR A 62 -13.06 -13.41 -3.81
CA TYR A 62 -12.64 -12.28 -4.65
C TYR A 62 -11.82 -11.22 -3.89
N LEU A 63 -11.28 -11.57 -2.72
CA LEU A 63 -10.59 -10.61 -1.84
C LEU A 63 -9.11 -10.95 -1.75
N TYR A 64 -8.28 -9.92 -1.67
CA TYR A 64 -6.86 -10.10 -1.44
C TYR A 64 -6.64 -10.61 -0.01
N ASP A 65 -5.86 -11.69 0.11
CA ASP A 65 -5.34 -12.18 1.39
C ASP A 65 -3.99 -11.52 1.71
N GLU A 66 -3.45 -11.83 2.89
CA GLU A 66 -2.16 -11.31 3.36
C GLU A 66 -1.04 -11.63 2.38
N ASN A 67 -1.02 -12.85 1.83
CA ASN A 67 0.07 -13.29 0.96
C ASN A 67 0.06 -12.55 -0.38
N SER A 68 -1.13 -12.33 -0.94
CA SER A 68 -1.32 -11.58 -2.18
C SER A 68 -0.98 -10.10 -1.94
N MET A 69 -1.49 -9.50 -0.86
CA MET A 69 -1.15 -8.10 -0.53
C MET A 69 0.33 -7.90 -0.24
N ILE A 70 1.04 -8.86 0.37
CA ILE A 70 2.49 -8.73 0.56
C ILE A 70 3.24 -8.66 -0.78
N LYS A 71 2.76 -9.35 -1.83
CA LYS A 71 3.36 -9.24 -3.17
C LYS A 71 3.09 -7.86 -3.75
N GLU A 72 1.86 -7.38 -3.67
CA GLU A 72 1.49 -6.04 -4.14
C GLU A 72 2.27 -4.94 -3.41
N CYS A 73 2.42 -5.05 -2.09
CA CYS A 73 3.19 -4.09 -1.28
C CYS A 73 4.66 -4.02 -1.72
N LYS A 74 5.27 -5.14 -2.10
CA LYS A 74 6.65 -5.16 -2.59
C LYS A 74 6.77 -4.46 -3.95
N THR A 75 5.87 -4.79 -4.88
CA THR A 75 5.83 -4.14 -6.20
C THR A 75 5.63 -2.63 -6.05
N LEU A 76 4.67 -2.22 -5.21
CA LEU A 76 4.39 -0.82 -4.93
C LEU A 76 5.60 -0.10 -4.30
N LEU A 77 6.28 -0.74 -3.36
CA LEU A 77 7.48 -0.18 -2.74
C LEU A 77 8.59 0.07 -3.77
N ASP A 78 8.82 -0.89 -4.68
CA ASP A 78 9.80 -0.74 -5.76
C ASP A 78 9.43 0.41 -6.70
N ILE A 79 8.14 0.55 -7.05
CA ILE A 79 7.63 1.65 -7.87
C ILE A 79 7.90 3.00 -7.18
N ILE A 80 7.48 3.15 -5.92
CA ILE A 80 7.66 4.40 -5.15
C ILE A 80 9.14 4.77 -5.04
N GLN A 81 10.03 3.80 -4.79
CA GLN A 81 11.47 4.04 -4.68
C GLN A 81 12.14 4.36 -6.02
N SER A 82 11.61 3.84 -7.12
CA SER A 82 12.11 4.14 -8.47
C SER A 82 11.75 5.56 -8.91
N LYS A 83 10.63 6.09 -8.42
CA LYS A 83 10.20 7.46 -8.67
C LYS A 83 11.03 8.39 -7.78
N LYS A 84 11.88 9.22 -8.40
CA LYS A 84 12.74 10.18 -7.70
C LYS A 84 11.89 11.36 -7.18
N TYR A 85 11.31 11.20 -6.00
CA TYR A 85 10.60 12.27 -5.27
C TYR A 85 11.56 13.12 -4.42
#